data_AF-A0A2D6ZVU0-F1
#
_entry.id   AF-A0A2D6ZVU0-F1
#
_cell.length_a   1.000
_cell.length_b   1.000
_cell.length_c   1.000
_cell.angle_alpha   90.00
_cell.angle_beta   90.00
_cell.angle_gamma   90.00
#
_symmetry.space_group_name_H-M   'P 1'
#
loop_
_entity.id
_entity.type
_entity.pdbx_description
1 polymer ?
#
loop_
_entity_poly.entity_id
_entity_poly.type
_entity_poly.pdbx_seq_one_letter_code
_entity_poly.pdbx_strand_id
1 'polypeptide(L)'
;AGDLVFTAFSGSHQDAIKKGFQAIKKSNDPKWEVPYLPIDPADLGRNYEAVVRINSQSGKGGVAFLLEKDHGVSLPRRLQISLSQRIQKLADDTGKEISSSQIWDIFEKKYLQPVNNYSYIKHSSSSKDDLHKLELTMNMNNKETTIKGTGNGPIDSFVNGLSEKIGVEIKVADYHQTAISSGSDAKAAAYIELEKDAKTFWGVGIHPNTTRASFDAIIVGLSKLLES
;
A
#
# COMPACT_ATOMS: atom_id res chain seq x y z
N ALA A 1 -27.20 11.25 19.57
CA ALA A 1 -27.36 9.79 19.45
C ALA A 1 -26.52 9.33 18.25
N GLY A 2 -25.59 8.40 18.48
CA GLY A 2 -24.35 8.28 17.69
C GLY A 2 -24.47 7.64 16.31
N ASP A 3 -23.55 8.01 15.42
CA ASP A 3 -23.46 7.56 14.01
C ASP A 3 -23.12 6.08 13.80
N LEU A 4 -23.06 5.27 14.86
CA LEU A 4 -22.48 3.91 14.85
C LEU A 4 -23.52 2.79 15.06
N VAL A 5 -24.82 3.11 15.12
CA VAL A 5 -25.87 2.13 15.49
C VAL A 5 -26.12 1.08 14.39
N PHE A 6 -25.73 1.35 13.14
CA PHE A 6 -25.95 0.46 11.99
C PHE A 6 -24.65 -0.02 11.34
N THR A 7 -23.59 -0.19 12.13
CA THR A 7 -22.27 -0.59 11.63
C THR A 7 -21.87 -1.95 12.18
N ALA A 8 -21.28 -2.81 11.32
CA ALA A 8 -20.76 -4.11 11.74
C ALA A 8 -19.24 -4.16 11.68
N PHE A 9 -18.63 -4.37 12.85
CA PHE A 9 -17.19 -4.21 13.08
C PHE A 9 -16.35 -5.47 12.80
N SER A 10 -16.98 -6.65 12.70
CA SER A 10 -16.33 -7.93 12.44
C SER A 10 -16.67 -8.45 11.04
N GLY A 11 -15.69 -9.04 10.35
CA GLY A 11 -15.91 -9.72 9.07
C GLY A 11 -16.98 -10.83 9.13
N SER A 12 -17.11 -11.53 10.27
CA SER A 12 -18.17 -12.54 10.46
C SER A 12 -19.55 -11.91 10.61
N HIS A 13 -19.67 -10.78 11.30
CA HIS A 13 -20.92 -10.03 11.42
C HIS A 13 -21.34 -9.45 10.07
N GLN A 14 -20.39 -8.93 9.30
CA GLN A 14 -20.65 -8.43 7.95
C GLN A 14 -21.11 -9.53 7.00
N ASP A 15 -20.50 -10.72 7.06
CA ASP A 15 -20.95 -11.87 6.25
C ASP A 15 -22.37 -12.31 6.61
N ALA A 16 -22.70 -12.36 7.91
CA ALA A 16 -24.04 -12.66 8.38
C ALA A 16 -25.07 -11.61 7.95
N ILE A 17 -24.73 -10.32 8.04
CA ILE A 17 -25.58 -9.21 7.58
C ILE A 17 -25.78 -9.28 6.06
N LYS A 18 -24.71 -9.53 5.29
CA LYS A 18 -24.78 -9.68 3.84
C LYS A 18 -25.71 -10.84 3.44
N LYS A 19 -25.62 -11.97 4.12
CA LYS A 19 -26.51 -13.12 3.93
C LYS A 19 -27.97 -12.78 4.30
N GLY A 20 -28.19 -12.05 5.39
CA GLY A 20 -29.51 -11.55 5.78
C GLY A 20 -30.14 -10.64 4.72
N PHE A 21 -29.41 -9.63 4.24
CA PHE A 21 -29.87 -8.77 3.14
C PHE A 21 -30.16 -9.56 1.85
N GLN A 22 -29.35 -10.56 1.51
CA GLN A 22 -29.59 -11.43 0.37
C GLN A 22 -30.84 -12.31 0.53
N ALA A 23 -31.10 -12.80 1.74
CA ALA A 23 -32.28 -13.60 2.06
C ALA A 23 -33.55 -12.76 1.97
N ILE A 24 -33.57 -11.56 2.54
CA ILE A 24 -34.71 -10.63 2.45
C ILE A 24 -35.00 -10.26 0.99
N LYS A 25 -33.97 -9.94 0.18
CA LYS A 25 -34.16 -9.65 -1.25
C LYS A 25 -34.79 -10.78 -2.06
N LYS A 26 -34.65 -12.03 -1.61
CA LYS A 26 -35.22 -13.22 -2.25
C LYS A 26 -36.55 -13.64 -1.61
N SER A 27 -36.89 -13.09 -0.46
CA SER A 27 -38.11 -13.39 0.28
C SER A 27 -39.22 -12.43 -0.16
N ASN A 28 -40.46 -12.92 -0.18
CA ASN A 28 -41.65 -12.08 -0.28
C ASN A 28 -42.25 -11.77 1.11
N ASP A 29 -41.55 -12.15 2.18
CA ASP A 29 -41.93 -11.87 3.56
C ASP A 29 -41.53 -10.42 3.92
N PRO A 30 -42.47 -9.57 4.35
CA PRO A 30 -42.16 -8.20 4.78
C PRO A 30 -41.42 -8.11 6.12
N LYS A 31 -41.22 -9.23 6.84
CA LYS A 31 -40.58 -9.26 8.14
C LYS A 31 -39.06 -9.03 8.04
N TRP A 32 -38.54 -8.11 8.85
CA TRP A 32 -37.12 -7.83 8.94
C TRP A 32 -36.36 -8.96 9.68
N GLU A 33 -35.42 -9.60 8.98
CA GLU A 33 -34.62 -10.72 9.50
C GLU A 33 -33.13 -10.63 9.10
N VAL A 34 -32.52 -9.44 9.25
CA VAL A 34 -31.07 -9.29 9.06
C VAL A 34 -30.33 -9.45 10.41
N PRO A 35 -29.43 -10.44 10.55
CA PRO A 35 -28.67 -10.62 11.79
C PRO A 35 -27.94 -9.34 12.22
N TYR A 36 -27.89 -9.07 13.52
CA TYR A 36 -27.19 -7.92 14.12
C TYR A 36 -27.73 -6.51 13.77
N LEU A 37 -28.72 -6.40 12.87
CA LEU A 37 -29.46 -5.17 12.63
C LEU A 37 -30.87 -5.33 13.21
N PRO A 38 -31.24 -4.64 14.30
CA PRO A 38 -32.56 -4.83 14.91
C PRO A 38 -33.71 -4.28 14.06
N ILE A 39 -33.43 -3.33 13.15
CA ILE A 39 -34.37 -2.68 12.24
C ILE A 39 -33.67 -2.37 10.92
N ASP A 40 -34.43 -2.10 9.86
CA ASP A 40 -33.88 -1.60 8.60
C ASP A 40 -33.36 -0.16 8.80
N PRO A 41 -32.07 0.13 8.54
CA PRO A 41 -31.57 1.51 8.59
C PRO A 41 -32.36 2.46 7.68
N ALA A 42 -32.90 1.96 6.56
CA ALA A 42 -33.69 2.76 5.62
C ALA A 42 -35.01 3.27 6.24
N ASP A 43 -35.59 2.54 7.20
CA ASP A 43 -36.79 2.98 7.93
C ASP A 43 -36.53 4.26 8.75
N LEU A 44 -35.27 4.54 9.05
CA LEU A 44 -34.84 5.77 9.72
C LEU A 44 -34.19 6.78 8.77
N GLY A 45 -34.30 6.58 7.45
CA GLY A 45 -33.64 7.41 6.44
C GLY A 45 -32.11 7.31 6.47
N ARG A 46 -31.56 6.20 6.99
CA ARG A 46 -30.11 5.93 7.02
C ARG A 46 -29.76 4.78 6.11
N ASN A 47 -28.49 4.66 5.76
CA ASN A 47 -27.96 3.51 5.03
C ASN A 47 -27.14 2.63 5.98
N TYR A 48 -27.20 1.31 5.75
CA TYR A 48 -26.22 0.40 6.34
C TYR A 48 -24.84 0.68 5.75
N GLU A 49 -23.89 1.09 6.58
CA GLU A 49 -22.49 1.21 6.19
C GLU A 49 -21.70 0.03 6.76
N ALA A 50 -21.27 -0.87 5.87
CA ALA A 50 -20.32 -1.92 6.20
C ALA A 50 -18.91 -1.30 6.37
N VAL A 51 -18.64 -0.69 7.52
CA VAL A 51 -17.30 -0.23 7.85
C VAL A 51 -16.49 -1.41 8.39
N VAL A 52 -15.58 -1.95 7.59
CA VAL A 52 -14.58 -2.90 8.08
C VAL A 52 -13.57 -2.11 8.91
N ARG A 53 -13.46 -2.47 10.18
CA ARG A 53 -12.42 -1.95 11.07
C ARG A 53 -11.48 -3.06 11.46
N ILE A 54 -10.21 -2.71 11.64
CA ILE A 54 -9.15 -3.62 12.05
C ILE A 54 -8.85 -3.34 13.51
N ASN A 55 -8.97 -4.35 14.35
CA ASN A 55 -8.50 -4.34 15.73
C ASN A 55 -7.25 -5.22 15.88
N SER A 56 -6.70 -5.32 17.08
CA SER A 56 -5.52 -6.13 17.36
C SER A 56 -5.68 -7.62 17.07
N GLN A 57 -6.91 -8.14 17.05
CA GLN A 57 -7.22 -9.53 16.71
C GLN A 57 -7.43 -9.77 15.21
N SER A 58 -7.44 -8.70 14.41
CA SER A 58 -7.72 -8.79 12.98
C SER A 58 -6.54 -9.42 12.23
N GLY A 59 -6.86 -10.41 11.39
CA GLY A 59 -5.86 -11.16 10.64
C GLY A 59 -5.23 -10.36 9.49
N LYS A 60 -4.03 -10.79 9.07
CA LYS A 60 -3.20 -10.14 8.02
C LYS A 60 -3.92 -9.92 6.68
N GLY A 61 -4.91 -10.76 6.37
CA GLY A 61 -5.70 -10.65 5.14
C GLY A 61 -6.70 -9.49 5.12
N GLY A 62 -7.19 -9.04 6.29
CA GLY A 62 -8.20 -7.98 6.37
C GLY A 62 -7.66 -6.61 5.94
N VAL A 63 -6.43 -6.30 6.35
CA VAL A 63 -5.73 -5.05 5.98
C VAL A 63 -5.48 -4.99 4.47
N ALA A 64 -4.92 -6.07 3.91
CA ALA A 64 -4.60 -6.13 2.48
C ALA A 64 -5.86 -6.04 1.62
N PHE A 65 -6.93 -6.74 2.02
CA PHE A 65 -8.22 -6.69 1.34
C PHE A 65 -8.80 -5.28 1.31
N LEU A 66 -8.69 -4.51 2.40
CA LEU A 66 -9.19 -3.14 2.43
C LEU A 66 -8.44 -2.21 1.50
N LEU A 67 -7.10 -2.31 1.46
CA LEU A 67 -6.29 -1.52 0.54
C LEU A 67 -6.58 -1.85 -0.93
N GLU A 68 -6.75 -3.13 -1.24
CA GLU A 68 -7.09 -3.56 -2.59
C GLU A 68 -8.50 -3.10 -2.99
N LYS A 69 -9.48 -3.27 -2.11
CA LYS A 69 -10.88 -2.90 -2.38
C LYS A 69 -11.07 -1.38 -2.48
N ASP A 70 -10.53 -0.62 -1.54
CA ASP A 70 -10.84 0.80 -1.41
C ASP A 70 -9.85 1.68 -2.22
N HIS A 71 -8.65 1.17 -2.53
CA HIS A 71 -7.59 1.92 -3.22
C HIS A 71 -6.98 1.22 -4.45
N GLY A 72 -7.39 -0.01 -4.79
CA GLY A 72 -6.86 -0.77 -5.93
C GLY A 72 -5.41 -1.24 -5.76
N VAL A 73 -4.88 -1.21 -4.54
CA VAL A 73 -3.48 -1.55 -4.24
C VAL A 73 -3.39 -3.00 -3.76
N SER A 74 -2.93 -3.89 -4.65
CA SER A 74 -2.71 -5.30 -4.33
C SER A 74 -1.28 -5.54 -3.82
N LEU A 75 -1.14 -5.73 -2.50
CA LEU A 75 0.17 -5.84 -1.85
C LEU A 75 0.78 -7.24 -2.01
N PRO A 76 2.10 -7.37 -2.28
CA PRO A 76 2.79 -8.66 -2.21
C PRO A 76 2.81 -9.21 -0.78
N ARG A 77 2.90 -10.54 -0.66
CA ARG A 77 2.71 -11.25 0.62
C ARG A 77 3.61 -10.73 1.75
N ARG A 78 4.89 -10.48 1.46
CA ARG A 78 5.85 -9.95 2.45
C ARG A 78 5.48 -8.55 2.93
N LEU A 79 5.03 -7.68 2.03
CA LEU A 79 4.55 -6.34 2.37
C LEU A 79 3.24 -6.37 3.16
N GLN A 80 2.31 -7.29 2.84
CA GLN A 80 1.09 -7.50 3.65
C GLN A 80 1.44 -7.80 5.11
N ILE A 81 2.44 -8.67 5.33
CA ILE A 81 2.90 -9.03 6.68
C ILE A 81 3.50 -7.81 7.37
N SER A 82 4.38 -7.07 6.70
CA SER A 82 5.03 -5.86 7.24
C SER A 82 4.00 -4.80 7.68
N LEU A 83 3.02 -4.51 6.82
CA LEU A 83 1.98 -3.52 7.12
C LEU A 83 1.06 -4.00 8.25
N SER A 84 0.64 -5.27 8.22
CA SER A 84 -0.25 -5.84 9.24
C SER A 84 0.35 -5.78 10.64
N GLN A 85 1.65 -6.09 10.77
CA GLN A 85 2.35 -5.99 12.06
C GLN A 85 2.37 -4.56 12.60
N ARG A 86 2.51 -3.56 11.72
CA ARG A 86 2.49 -2.15 12.12
C ARG A 86 1.11 -1.71 12.58
N ILE A 87 0.06 -2.10 11.86
CA ILE A 87 -1.32 -1.76 12.22
C ILE A 87 -1.73 -2.44 13.53
N GLN A 88 -1.37 -3.72 13.71
CA GLN A 88 -1.63 -4.45 14.96
C GLN A 88 -0.96 -3.74 16.13
N LYS A 89 0.34 -3.41 16.01
CA LYS A 89 1.06 -2.67 17.05
C LYS A 89 0.39 -1.33 17.38
N LEU A 90 -0.04 -0.57 16.37
CA LEU A 90 -0.74 0.70 16.60
C LEU A 90 -2.10 0.50 17.30
N ALA A 91 -2.85 -0.53 16.92
CA ALA A 91 -4.13 -0.86 17.55
C ALA A 91 -3.93 -1.27 19.02
N ASP A 92 -2.88 -2.06 19.31
CA ASP A 92 -2.50 -2.45 20.67
C ASP A 92 -2.09 -1.24 21.51
N ASP A 93 -1.21 -0.38 20.99
CA ASP A 93 -0.68 0.79 21.70
C ASP A 93 -1.79 1.82 22.00
N THR A 94 -2.78 1.95 21.11
CA THR A 94 -3.86 2.95 21.26
C THR A 94 -5.11 2.38 21.95
N GLY A 95 -5.26 1.05 22.00
CA GLY A 95 -6.50 0.38 22.41
C GLY A 95 -7.70 0.70 21.51
N LYS A 96 -7.47 1.27 20.33
CA LYS A 96 -8.51 1.73 19.41
C LYS A 96 -8.54 0.88 18.15
N GLU A 97 -9.73 0.75 17.58
CA GLU A 97 -9.92 0.22 16.24
C GLU A 97 -9.34 1.17 15.18
N ILE A 98 -8.83 0.61 14.10
CA ILE A 98 -8.25 1.33 12.97
C ILE A 98 -9.20 1.24 11.77
N SER A 99 -9.60 2.39 11.22
CA SER A 99 -10.43 2.49 10.03
C SER A 99 -9.64 2.25 8.73
N SER A 100 -10.33 1.96 7.63
CA SER A 100 -9.71 1.85 6.29
C SER A 100 -8.91 3.11 5.89
N SER A 101 -9.45 4.30 6.17
CA SER A 101 -8.73 5.56 5.92
C SER A 101 -7.44 5.68 6.73
N GLN A 102 -7.45 5.29 8.01
CA GLN A 102 -6.23 5.28 8.82
C GLN A 102 -5.22 4.26 8.31
N ILE A 103 -5.67 3.11 7.81
CA ILE A 103 -4.80 2.12 7.16
C ILE A 103 -4.12 2.74 5.94
N TRP A 104 -4.87 3.47 5.11
CA TRP A 104 -4.32 4.19 3.97
C TRP A 104 -3.29 5.24 4.39
N ASP A 105 -3.60 6.08 5.38
CA ASP A 105 -2.67 7.11 5.86
C ASP A 105 -1.35 6.50 6.38
N ILE A 106 -1.45 5.38 7.11
CA ILE A 106 -0.28 4.63 7.58
C ILE A 106 0.48 4.06 6.38
N PHE A 107 -0.22 3.47 5.42
CA PHE A 107 0.39 2.91 4.23
C PHE A 107 1.12 3.98 3.42
N GLU A 108 0.46 5.10 3.14
CA GLU A 108 1.02 6.21 2.39
C GLU A 108 2.26 6.78 3.08
N LYS A 109 2.14 7.16 4.34
CA LYS A 109 3.25 7.71 5.12
C LYS A 109 4.43 6.73 5.23
N LYS A 110 4.17 5.43 5.36
CA LYS A 110 5.21 4.42 5.60
C LYS A 110 5.73 3.75 4.35
N TYR A 111 5.06 3.81 3.22
CA TYR A 111 5.42 3.04 2.02
C TYR A 111 5.42 3.83 0.73
N LEU A 112 4.67 4.94 0.62
CA LEU A 112 4.65 5.82 -0.56
C LEU A 112 5.44 7.11 -0.39
N GLN A 113 5.52 7.64 0.83
CA GLN A 113 6.19 8.92 1.08
C GLN A 113 7.66 8.71 1.45
N PRO A 114 8.59 9.34 0.71
CA PRO A 114 9.98 9.37 1.09
C PRO A 114 10.21 10.33 2.27
N VAL A 115 11.24 10.06 3.07
CA VAL A 115 11.68 10.95 4.16
C VAL A 115 12.82 11.86 3.69
N ASN A 116 13.16 12.88 4.50
CA ASN A 116 14.32 13.77 4.28
C ASN A 116 14.36 14.47 2.89
N ASN A 117 13.18 14.80 2.34
CA ASN A 117 13.02 15.43 1.03
C ASN A 117 13.72 14.68 -0.11
N TYR A 118 13.65 13.34 -0.09
CA TYR A 118 14.09 12.52 -1.21
C TYR A 118 13.00 12.56 -2.29
N SER A 119 13.35 12.91 -3.53
CA SER A 119 12.35 12.95 -4.60
C SER A 119 13.02 12.82 -5.96
N TYR A 120 12.39 12.12 -6.90
CA TYR A 120 12.86 12.12 -8.27
C TYR A 120 12.75 13.52 -8.91
N ILE A 121 13.67 13.85 -9.83
CA ILE A 121 13.60 15.05 -10.69
C ILE A 121 13.50 14.67 -12.17
N LYS A 122 14.47 13.92 -12.69
CA LYS A 122 14.53 13.50 -14.11
C LYS A 122 15.43 12.29 -14.29
N HIS A 123 15.29 11.58 -15.41
CA HIS A 123 16.26 10.56 -15.82
C HIS A 123 16.44 10.55 -17.33
N SER A 124 17.58 10.00 -17.75
CA SER A 124 17.84 9.55 -19.10
C SER A 124 18.46 8.17 -19.04
N SER A 125 18.04 7.28 -19.94
CA SER A 125 18.56 5.92 -19.99
C SER A 125 18.79 5.45 -21.42
N SER A 126 19.75 4.57 -21.60
CA SER A 126 20.03 3.92 -22.89
C SER A 126 20.32 2.44 -22.67
N SER A 127 19.75 1.58 -23.51
CA SER A 127 20.10 0.16 -23.55
C SER A 127 20.92 -0.13 -24.80
N LYS A 128 22.02 -0.85 -24.64
CA LYS A 128 22.79 -1.41 -25.75
C LYS A 128 23.17 -2.84 -25.41
N ASP A 129 22.78 -3.78 -26.26
CA ASP A 129 22.91 -5.21 -26.00
C ASP A 129 22.27 -5.54 -24.63
N ASP A 130 22.95 -6.28 -23.76
CA ASP A 130 22.47 -6.62 -22.41
C ASP A 130 22.78 -5.55 -21.35
N LEU A 131 23.37 -4.41 -21.74
CA LEU A 131 23.77 -3.36 -20.80
C LEU A 131 22.80 -2.17 -20.83
N HIS A 132 22.18 -1.89 -19.68
CA HIS A 132 21.39 -0.70 -19.44
C HIS A 132 22.20 0.35 -18.69
N LYS A 133 22.30 1.56 -19.25
CA LYS A 133 22.90 2.75 -18.62
C LYS A 133 21.80 3.69 -18.16
N LEU A 134 21.90 4.15 -16.92
CA LEU A 134 20.99 5.11 -16.32
C LEU A 134 21.77 6.32 -15.79
N GLU A 135 21.26 7.51 -16.08
CA GLU A 135 21.58 8.75 -15.38
C GLU A 135 20.29 9.32 -14.82
N LEU A 136 20.16 9.33 -13.49
CA LEU A 136 18.98 9.79 -12.77
C LEU A 136 19.35 10.92 -11.82
N THR A 137 18.62 12.03 -11.90
CA THR A 137 18.74 13.16 -11.00
C THR A 137 17.58 13.14 -10.00
N MET A 138 17.91 13.25 -8.71
CA MET A 138 16.95 13.29 -7.61
C MET A 138 17.40 14.25 -6.52
N ASN A 139 16.45 14.74 -5.72
CA ASN A 139 16.76 15.37 -4.45
C ASN A 139 17.16 14.29 -3.43
N MET A 140 18.23 14.55 -2.70
CA MET A 140 18.64 13.82 -1.51
C MET A 140 19.00 14.85 -0.44
N ASN A 141 18.28 14.88 0.69
CA ASN A 141 18.50 15.87 1.76
C ASN A 141 18.49 17.32 1.27
N ASN A 142 17.50 17.71 0.44
CA ASN A 142 17.40 19.03 -0.19
C ASN A 142 18.53 19.40 -1.17
N LYS A 143 19.35 18.42 -1.60
CA LYS A 143 20.40 18.63 -2.60
C LYS A 143 20.13 17.82 -3.86
N GLU A 144 20.13 18.50 -5.00
CA GLU A 144 20.09 17.85 -6.31
C GLU A 144 21.33 16.98 -6.48
N THR A 145 21.10 15.69 -6.72
CA THR A 145 22.14 14.66 -6.83
C THR A 145 21.88 13.83 -8.07
N THR A 146 22.91 13.71 -8.92
CA THR A 146 22.89 12.82 -10.08
C THR A 146 23.53 11.49 -9.72
N ILE A 147 22.81 10.42 -10.03
CA ILE A 147 23.18 9.01 -9.88
C ILE A 147 23.42 8.45 -11.27
N LYS A 148 24.58 7.83 -11.47
CA LYS A 148 24.91 7.13 -12.72
C LYS A 148 25.13 5.68 -12.38
N GLY A 149 24.58 4.79 -13.18
CA GLY A 149 24.76 3.36 -12.95
C GLY A 149 24.50 2.52 -14.18
N THR A 150 25.01 1.30 -14.13
CA THR A 150 24.92 0.29 -15.17
C THR A 150 24.41 -1.02 -14.59
N GLY A 151 23.67 -1.78 -15.40
CA GLY A 151 23.04 -3.02 -14.96
C GLY A 151 22.23 -3.66 -16.09
N ASN A 152 21.49 -4.71 -15.76
CA ASN A 152 20.70 -5.48 -16.72
C ASN A 152 19.31 -4.85 -17.01
N GLY A 153 19.01 -3.69 -16.42
CA GLY A 153 17.75 -2.98 -16.61
C GLY A 153 17.63 -1.76 -15.70
N PRO A 154 16.54 -0.98 -15.80
CA PRO A 154 16.40 0.30 -15.09
C PRO A 154 16.55 0.21 -13.56
N ILE A 155 15.93 -0.81 -12.94
CA ILE A 155 16.00 -1.04 -11.49
C ILE A 155 17.45 -1.34 -11.08
N ASP A 156 18.07 -2.31 -11.76
CA ASP A 156 19.42 -2.77 -11.46
C ASP A 156 20.45 -1.65 -11.64
N SER A 157 20.40 -0.94 -12.77
CA SER A 157 21.27 0.21 -13.02
C SER A 157 21.10 1.30 -11.98
N PHE A 158 19.87 1.54 -11.49
CA PHE A 158 19.65 2.54 -10.46
C PHE A 158 20.22 2.10 -9.10
N VAL A 159 19.97 0.87 -8.68
CA VAL A 159 20.47 0.34 -7.39
C VAL A 159 21.99 0.24 -7.39
N ASN A 160 22.61 -0.17 -8.49
CA ASN A 160 24.07 -0.19 -8.64
C ASN A 160 24.66 1.23 -8.52
N GLY A 161 24.08 2.19 -9.25
CA GLY A 161 24.53 3.59 -9.19
C GLY A 161 24.32 4.22 -7.80
N LEU A 162 23.23 3.87 -7.12
CA LEU A 162 22.99 4.30 -5.73
C LEU A 162 24.05 3.72 -4.80
N SER A 163 24.31 2.41 -4.89
CA SER A 163 25.28 1.71 -4.04
C SER A 163 26.68 2.31 -4.16
N GLU A 164 27.13 2.60 -5.39
CA GLU A 164 28.39 3.30 -5.66
C GLU A 164 28.36 4.72 -5.07
N LYS A 165 27.27 5.47 -5.28
CA LYS A 165 27.16 6.86 -4.82
C LYS A 165 27.24 6.99 -3.30
N ILE A 166 26.59 6.09 -2.57
CA ILE A 166 26.51 6.16 -1.10
C ILE A 166 27.62 5.36 -0.41
N GLY A 167 28.36 4.53 -1.14
CA GLY A 167 29.43 3.68 -0.60
C GLY A 167 28.91 2.50 0.24
N VAL A 168 27.72 1.99 -0.07
CA VAL A 168 27.07 0.90 0.66
C VAL A 168 26.42 -0.06 -0.33
N GLU A 169 26.58 -1.36 -0.14
CA GLU A 169 25.93 -2.37 -0.97
C GLU A 169 24.43 -2.43 -0.65
N ILE A 170 23.58 -2.08 -1.63
CA ILE A 170 22.13 -2.24 -1.56
C ILE A 170 21.71 -3.31 -2.57
N LYS A 171 20.80 -4.20 -2.16
CA LYS A 171 20.22 -5.22 -3.04
C LYS A 171 18.71 -5.07 -3.15
N VAL A 172 18.14 -5.54 -4.25
CA VAL A 172 16.69 -5.75 -4.37
C VAL A 172 16.38 -7.17 -3.89
N ALA A 173 15.72 -7.29 -2.74
CA ALA A 173 15.32 -8.56 -2.15
C ALA A 173 13.98 -9.08 -2.69
N ASP A 174 13.10 -8.18 -3.12
CA ASP A 174 11.81 -8.52 -3.73
C ASP A 174 11.34 -7.38 -4.64
N TYR A 175 10.67 -7.74 -5.74
CA TYR A 175 10.08 -6.80 -6.69
C TYR A 175 8.76 -7.35 -7.21
N HIS A 176 7.71 -6.55 -7.10
CA HIS A 176 6.40 -6.81 -7.67
C HIS A 176 5.89 -5.57 -8.39
N GLN A 177 5.14 -5.77 -9.47
CA GLN A 177 4.46 -4.68 -10.16
C GLN A 177 3.05 -5.09 -10.55
N THR A 178 2.08 -4.22 -10.27
CA THR A 178 0.67 -4.45 -10.60
C THR A 178 0.07 -3.22 -11.27
N ALA A 179 -0.89 -3.41 -12.17
CA ALA A 179 -1.76 -2.33 -12.60
C ALA A 179 -2.79 -2.04 -11.49
N ILE A 180 -3.02 -0.77 -11.17
CA ILE A 180 -4.06 -0.35 -10.21
C ILE A 180 -5.42 -0.22 -10.91
N SER A 181 -5.40 0.29 -12.14
CA SER A 181 -6.58 0.52 -12.96
C SER A 181 -6.35 0.04 -14.39
N SER A 182 -7.44 -0.26 -15.09
CA SER A 182 -7.43 -0.60 -16.52
C SER A 182 -7.81 0.61 -17.38
N GLY A 183 -7.24 0.73 -18.58
CA GLY A 183 -7.55 1.79 -19.55
C GLY A 183 -6.36 2.69 -19.88
N SER A 184 -6.60 3.76 -20.64
CA SER A 184 -5.56 4.72 -21.05
C SER A 184 -4.94 5.49 -19.89
N ASP A 185 -5.64 5.62 -18.76
CA ASP A 185 -5.17 6.27 -17.54
C ASP A 185 -4.69 5.26 -16.48
N ALA A 186 -4.33 4.05 -16.90
CA ALA A 186 -3.84 3.00 -16.02
C ALA A 186 -2.56 3.46 -15.28
N LYS A 187 -2.59 3.39 -13.95
CA LYS A 187 -1.41 3.57 -13.11
C LYS A 187 -0.78 2.22 -12.79
N ALA A 188 0.54 2.18 -12.77
CA ALA A 188 1.30 1.06 -12.24
C ALA A 188 1.69 1.32 -10.79
N ALA A 189 1.54 0.31 -9.95
CA ALA A 189 2.15 0.23 -8.63
C ALA A 189 3.38 -0.66 -8.71
N ALA A 190 4.53 -0.16 -8.29
CA ALA A 190 5.75 -0.94 -8.08
C ALA A 190 6.01 -1.07 -6.58
N TYR A 191 6.29 -2.28 -6.12
CA TYR A 191 6.64 -2.62 -4.74
C TYR A 191 8.04 -3.20 -4.75
N ILE A 192 8.99 -2.50 -4.12
CA ILE A 192 10.40 -2.90 -4.08
C ILE A 192 10.85 -3.01 -2.64
N GLU A 193 11.44 -4.15 -2.28
CA GLU A 193 12.11 -4.36 -1.01
C GLU A 193 13.62 -4.24 -1.21
N LEU A 194 14.21 -3.22 -0.62
CA LEU A 194 15.65 -3.03 -0.59
C LEU A 194 16.23 -3.74 0.63
N GLU A 195 17.42 -4.32 0.48
CA GLU A 195 18.16 -4.97 1.56
C GLU A 195 19.53 -4.32 1.72
N LYS A 196 19.90 -4.10 2.99
CA LYS A 196 21.24 -3.70 3.44
C LYS A 196 21.51 -4.40 4.77
N ASP A 197 22.66 -5.07 4.89
CA ASP A 197 23.10 -5.72 6.14
C ASP A 197 22.01 -6.62 6.76
N ALA A 198 21.34 -7.43 5.93
CA ALA A 198 20.20 -8.30 6.29
C ALA A 198 18.95 -7.59 6.84
N LYS A 199 18.91 -6.25 6.85
CA LYS A 199 17.70 -5.46 7.12
C LYS A 199 17.02 -5.10 5.81
N THR A 200 15.68 -5.16 5.81
CA THR A 200 14.90 -4.84 4.61
C THR A 200 14.02 -3.60 4.77
N PHE A 201 13.87 -2.88 3.67
CA PHE A 201 13.14 -1.61 3.59
C PHE A 201 12.25 -1.60 2.35
N TRP A 202 10.95 -1.58 2.58
CA TRP A 202 9.97 -1.49 1.51
C TRP A 202 9.79 -0.04 1.03
N GLY A 203 9.69 0.10 -0.28
CA GLY A 203 9.17 1.28 -0.93
C GLY A 203 8.13 0.92 -1.99
N VAL A 204 7.17 1.80 -2.17
CA VAL A 204 6.09 1.69 -3.14
C VAL A 204 6.07 2.96 -3.96
N GLY A 205 5.91 2.82 -5.27
CA GLY A 205 5.75 3.92 -6.19
C GLY A 205 4.53 3.69 -7.07
N ILE A 206 3.73 4.74 -7.25
CA ILE A 206 2.51 4.71 -8.05
C ILE A 206 2.62 5.77 -9.14
N HIS A 207 2.70 5.34 -10.39
CA HIS A 207 2.88 6.26 -11.51
C HIS A 207 2.34 5.65 -12.82
N PRO A 208 1.82 6.45 -13.78
CA PRO A 208 1.40 5.95 -15.10
C PRO A 208 2.54 5.27 -15.89
N ASN A 209 3.77 5.77 -15.72
CA ASN A 209 4.98 5.14 -16.25
C ASN A 209 5.56 4.11 -15.26
N THR A 210 5.69 2.86 -15.68
CA THR A 210 6.16 1.70 -14.88
C THR A 210 7.59 1.87 -14.37
N THR A 211 8.49 2.34 -15.24
CA THR A 211 9.89 2.64 -14.87
C THR A 211 9.95 3.72 -13.80
N ARG A 212 9.14 4.77 -13.96
CA ARG A 212 9.07 5.85 -12.97
C ARG A 212 8.48 5.37 -11.64
N ALA A 213 7.43 4.53 -11.67
CA ALA A 213 6.89 3.92 -10.46
C ALA A 213 7.96 3.10 -9.71
N SER A 214 8.79 2.35 -10.44
CA SER A 214 9.91 1.61 -9.85
C SER A 214 10.97 2.53 -9.24
N PHE A 215 11.30 3.65 -9.88
CA PHE A 215 12.22 4.62 -9.31
C PHE A 215 11.68 5.29 -8.05
N ASP A 216 10.41 5.71 -8.05
CA ASP A 216 9.78 6.27 -6.86
C ASP A 216 9.78 5.25 -5.70
N ALA A 217 9.50 3.96 -5.98
CA ALA A 217 9.58 2.90 -4.99
C ALA A 217 11.01 2.75 -4.41
N ILE A 218 12.04 2.74 -5.25
CA ILE A 218 13.44 2.68 -4.79
C ILE A 218 13.80 3.89 -3.95
N ILE A 219 13.42 5.10 -4.37
CA ILE A 219 13.69 6.36 -3.65
C ILE A 219 13.05 6.32 -2.25
N VAL A 220 11.81 5.84 -2.16
CA VAL A 220 11.10 5.70 -0.89
C VAL A 220 11.78 4.67 0.01
N GLY A 221 12.16 3.50 -0.52
CA GLY A 221 12.91 2.49 0.23
C GLY A 221 14.27 3.00 0.72
N LEU A 222 15.02 3.68 -0.16
CA LEU A 222 16.33 4.26 0.11
C LEU A 222 16.26 5.31 1.23
N SER A 223 15.26 6.20 1.17
CA SER A 223 15.11 7.27 2.17
C SER A 223 14.99 6.72 3.60
N LYS A 224 14.32 5.57 3.76
CA LYS A 224 14.15 4.89 5.06
C LYS A 224 15.37 4.08 5.46
N LEU A 225 16.02 3.45 4.49
CA LEU A 225 17.26 2.71 4.67
C LEU A 225 18.38 3.62 5.20
N LEU A 226 18.40 4.89 4.76
CA LEU A 226 19.38 5.89 5.19
C LEU A 226 18.97 6.66 6.46
N GLU A 227 17.72 6.54 6.90
CA GLU A 227 17.26 7.10 8.18
C GLU A 227 17.62 6.18 9.37
N SER A 228 17.74 4.87 9.13
CA SER A 228 17.97 3.82 10.15
C SER A 228 19.43 3.57 10.49
#